data_AF-A0A016STI2-F1
#
_entry.id   AF-A0A016STI2-F1
#
_cell.length_a   1.000
_cell.length_b   1.000
_cell.length_c   1.000
_cell.angle_alpha   90.00
_cell.angle_beta   90.00
_cell.angle_gamma   90.00
#
_symmetry.space_group_name_H-M   'P 1'
#
loop_
_entity.id
_entity.type
_entity.pdbx_description
1 polymer ?
#
loop_
_entity_poly.entity_id
_entity_poly.type
_entity_poly.pdbx_seq_one_letter_code
_entity_poly.pdbx_strand_id
1 'polypeptide(L)'
;MRSNMMFYQSEYHRGARNVLSWAKMAWWNNRKVGCTVKNCGSFYLVSCMYSPGGLHVNQHVYRVAAVCSGCPHGQCDGQALCRW
;
A
#
# COMPACT_ATOMS: atom_id res chain seq x y z
N MET A 1 -15.93 -3.47 -14.51
CA MET A 1 -16.16 -4.10 -13.19
C MET A 1 -15.25 -3.44 -12.17
N ARG A 2 -15.72 -3.17 -10.95
CA ARG A 2 -14.84 -2.63 -9.88
C ARG A 2 -13.90 -3.75 -9.41
N SER A 3 -12.62 -3.44 -9.23
CA SER A 3 -11.65 -4.41 -8.73
C SER A 3 -11.94 -4.74 -7.26
N ASN A 4 -11.72 -6.00 -6.88
CA ASN A 4 -11.80 -6.45 -5.49
C ASN A 4 -10.51 -6.16 -4.71
N MET A 5 -9.52 -5.48 -5.30
CA MET A 5 -8.23 -5.15 -4.69
C MET A 5 -7.35 -6.36 -4.30
N MET A 6 -7.57 -7.53 -4.90
CA MET A 6 -6.69 -8.68 -4.76
C MET A 6 -5.35 -8.44 -5.46
N PHE A 7 -4.25 -8.78 -4.77
CA PHE A 7 -2.90 -8.72 -5.31
C PHE A 7 -2.46 -10.11 -5.81
N TYR A 8 -2.39 -10.27 -7.12
CA TYR A 8 -2.06 -11.55 -7.77
C TYR A 8 -0.58 -11.65 -8.16
N GLN A 9 -0.08 -12.87 -8.26
CA GLN A 9 1.29 -13.16 -8.73
C GLN A 9 1.57 -12.55 -10.11
N SER A 10 0.55 -12.47 -10.97
CA SER A 10 0.66 -11.88 -12.32
C SER A 10 1.17 -10.43 -12.30
N GLU A 11 0.95 -9.67 -11.22
CA GLU A 11 1.44 -8.31 -11.09
C GLU A 11 2.97 -8.20 -11.16
N TYR A 12 3.69 -9.19 -10.63
CA TYR A 12 5.15 -9.24 -10.73
C TYR A 12 5.63 -9.43 -12.18
N HIS A 13 4.79 -9.96 -13.06
CA HIS A 13 5.12 -10.25 -14.46
C HIS A 13 4.64 -9.16 -15.43
N ARG A 14 4.01 -8.07 -14.94
CA ARG A 14 3.50 -6.97 -15.79
C ARG A 14 4.56 -5.99 -16.28
N GLY A 15 5.83 -6.20 -15.95
CA GLY A 15 6.93 -5.33 -16.35
C GLY A 15 6.67 -3.88 -15.94
N ALA A 16 6.91 -2.92 -16.84
CA ALA A 16 6.69 -1.49 -16.57
C ALA A 16 5.23 -1.09 -16.27
N ARG A 17 4.24 -1.99 -16.51
CA ARG A 17 2.81 -1.73 -16.26
C ARG A 17 2.32 -2.27 -14.90
N ASN A 18 3.23 -2.76 -14.06
CA ASN A 18 2.88 -3.22 -12.72
C ASN A 18 2.41 -2.06 -11.83
N VAL A 19 1.72 -2.38 -10.74
CA VAL A 19 1.29 -1.40 -9.73
C VAL A 19 1.97 -1.61 -8.37
N LEU A 20 3.18 -2.19 -8.34
CA LEU A 20 3.86 -2.60 -7.10
C LEU A 20 4.09 -1.43 -6.14
N SER A 21 4.54 -0.27 -6.66
CA SER A 21 4.76 0.92 -5.83
C SER A 21 3.45 1.46 -5.23
N TRP A 22 2.38 1.51 -6.03
CA TRP A 22 1.05 1.89 -5.56
C TRP A 22 0.52 0.90 -4.51
N ALA A 23 0.64 -0.40 -4.77
CA ALA A 23 0.15 -1.45 -3.88
C ALA A 23 0.88 -1.44 -2.53
N LYS A 24 2.19 -1.14 -2.50
CA LYS A 24 2.92 -0.93 -1.23
C LYS A 24 2.37 0.26 -0.44
N MET A 25 2.13 1.40 -1.09
CA MET A 25 1.61 2.59 -0.42
C MET A 25 0.20 2.37 0.14
N ALA A 26 -0.67 1.72 -0.63
CA ALA A 26 -2.07 1.51 -0.28
C ALA A 26 -2.32 0.29 0.62
N TRP A 27 -1.28 -0.46 0.97
CA TRP A 27 -1.43 -1.69 1.74
C TRP A 27 -2.00 -1.41 3.13
N TRP A 28 -3.15 -1.98 3.45
CA TRP A 28 -4.06 -1.50 4.50
C TRP A 28 -3.47 -1.46 5.92
N ASN A 29 -2.52 -2.33 6.24
CA ASN A 29 -1.92 -2.42 7.56
C ASN A 29 -0.54 -1.77 7.65
N ASN A 30 -0.06 -1.12 6.59
CA ASN A 30 1.16 -0.31 6.66
C ASN A 30 0.91 0.90 7.56
N ARG A 31 1.69 1.00 8.64
CA ARG A 31 1.56 2.05 9.66
C ARG A 31 2.79 2.92 9.78
N LYS A 32 3.92 2.46 9.26
CA LYS A 32 5.18 3.18 9.30
C LYS A 32 5.75 3.24 7.90
N VAL A 33 6.22 4.41 7.54
CA VAL A 33 6.98 4.65 6.33
C VAL A 33 8.28 5.35 6.70
N GLY A 34 9.39 4.86 6.17
CA GLY A 34 10.68 5.50 6.25
C GLY A 34 11.21 5.70 4.85
N CYS A 35 11.56 6.93 4.47
CA CYS A 35 12.06 7.26 3.15
C CYS A 35 13.44 7.91 3.23
N THR A 36 14.23 7.70 2.19
CA THR A 36 15.52 8.37 1.99
C THR A 36 15.61 8.90 0.57
N VAL A 37 16.35 9.99 0.41
CA VAL A 37 16.64 10.62 -0.87
C VAL A 37 18.14 10.79 -0.99
N LYS A 38 18.72 10.32 -2.09
CA LYS A 38 20.15 10.46 -2.38
C LYS A 38 20.35 11.08 -3.77
N ASN A 39 21.13 12.16 -3.84
CA ASN A 39 21.64 12.67 -5.11
C ASN A 39 22.77 11.75 -5.61
N CYS A 40 22.62 11.22 -6.83
CA CYS A 40 23.55 10.33 -7.51
C CYS A 40 24.28 11.03 -8.69
N GLY A 41 24.30 12.37 -8.72
CA GLY A 41 24.89 13.19 -9.78
C GLY A 41 23.87 13.53 -10.87
N SER A 42 23.51 12.56 -11.69
CA SER A 42 22.58 12.75 -12.82
C SER A 42 21.10 12.51 -12.48
N PHE A 43 20.81 11.90 -11.32
CA PHE A 43 19.46 11.64 -10.85
C PHE A 43 19.38 11.62 -9.33
N TYR A 44 18.16 11.69 -8.81
CA TYR A 44 17.87 11.45 -7.41
C TYR A 44 17.27 10.06 -7.23
N LEU A 45 17.86 9.26 -6.35
CA LEU A 45 17.27 8.02 -5.89
C LEU A 45 16.37 8.29 -4.69
N VAL A 46 15.09 7.94 -4.81
CA VAL A 46 14.13 7.95 -3.71
C VAL A 46 13.80 6.51 -3.36
N SER A 47 13.97 6.13 -2.10
CA SER A 47 13.62 4.80 -1.61
C SER A 47 12.79 4.90 -0.34
N CYS A 48 11.68 4.16 -0.29
CA CYS A 48 10.78 4.11 0.86
C CYS A 48 10.55 2.67 1.29
N MET A 49 10.64 2.44 2.59
CA MET A 49 10.35 1.18 3.25
C MET A 49 9.07 1.32 4.07
N TYR A 50 8.25 0.27 4.09
CA TYR A 50 6.95 0.25 4.76
C TYR A 50 6.92 -0.90 5.77
N SER A 51 6.28 -0.69 6.91
CA SER A 51 6.12 -1.71 7.97
C SER A 51 4.65 -1.83 8.40
N PRO A 52 4.10 -3.06 8.58
CA PRO A 52 4.79 -4.36 8.54
C PRO A 52 5.20 -4.82 7.13
N GLY A 53 4.77 -4.12 6.09
CA GLY A 53 5.02 -4.48 4.71
C GLY A 53 3.77 -5.05 4.05
N GLY A 54 3.87 -5.36 2.76
CA GLY A 54 2.75 -5.82 1.96
C GLY A 54 3.19 -6.57 0.71
N LEU A 55 2.37 -6.52 -0.33
CA LEU A 55 2.56 -7.28 -1.58
C LEU A 55 2.54 -8.81 -1.37
N HIS A 56 1.78 -9.26 -0.37
CA HIS A 56 1.54 -10.68 -0.18
C HIS A 56 0.62 -11.20 -1.29
N VAL A 57 1.11 -12.18 -2.03
CA VAL A 57 0.37 -12.81 -3.14
C VAL A 57 -0.92 -13.44 -2.61
N ASN A 58 -2.00 -13.28 -3.37
CA ASN A 58 -3.34 -13.73 -3.04
C ASN A 58 -3.90 -13.12 -1.74
N GLN A 59 -3.42 -11.94 -1.37
CA GLN A 59 -4.02 -11.11 -0.33
C GLN A 59 -4.58 -9.81 -0.91
N HIS A 60 -5.47 -9.17 -0.16
CA HIS A 60 -6.06 -7.90 -0.55
C HIS A 60 -5.12 -6.75 -0.19
N VAL A 61 -4.90 -5.81 -1.12
CA VAL A 61 -4.20 -4.54 -0.83
C VAL A 61 -4.93 -3.80 0.29
N TYR A 62 -6.26 -3.70 0.16
CA TYR A 62 -7.19 -3.32 1.22
C TYR A 62 -8.53 -3.99 0.96
N ARG A 63 -9.34 -4.16 2.02
CA ARG A 63 -10.69 -4.72 1.88
C ARG A 63 -11.64 -3.67 1.33
N VAL A 64 -12.39 -4.02 0.30
CA VAL A 64 -13.44 -3.14 -0.26
C VAL A 64 -14.68 -3.25 0.63
N ALA A 65 -14.99 -2.17 1.35
CA ALA A 65 -16.15 -2.07 2.23
C ALA A 65 -16.54 -0.59 2.45
N ALA A 66 -17.55 -0.33 3.28
CA ALA A 66 -17.85 1.04 3.73
C ALA A 66 -16.64 1.63 4.47
N VAL A 67 -16.42 2.94 4.31
CA VAL A 67 -15.31 3.63 4.98
C VAL A 67 -15.35 3.35 6.48
N CYS A 68 -14.20 3.00 7.04
CA CYS A 68 -14.01 2.68 8.45
C CYS A 68 -14.77 1.47 9.02
N SER A 69 -15.50 0.70 8.21
CA SER A 69 -16.27 -0.46 8.71
C SER A 69 -15.40 -1.60 9.25
N GLY A 70 -14.09 -1.57 8.97
CA GLY A 70 -13.11 -2.51 9.51
C GLY A 70 -12.22 -1.94 10.63
N CYS A 71 -12.42 -0.68 11.05
CA CYS A 71 -11.66 -0.10 12.15
C CYS A 71 -12.14 -0.65 13.51
N PRO A 72 -11.26 -0.77 14.52
CA PRO A 72 -11.67 -0.92 15.90
C PRO A 72 -12.56 0.25 16.35
N HIS A 73 -13.41 0.00 17.36
CA HIS A 73 -14.35 0.99 17.86
C HIS A 73 -13.64 2.28 18.28
N GLY A 74 -14.09 3.42 17.75
CA GLY A 74 -13.52 4.74 18.04
C GLY A 74 -12.17 5.05 17.36
N GLN A 75 -11.67 4.18 16.48
CA GLN A 75 -10.37 4.38 15.81
C GLN A 75 -10.47 4.87 14.35
N CYS A 76 -11.67 5.14 13.84
CA CYS A 76 -11.80 5.86 12.58
C CYS A 76 -11.49 7.34 12.80
N ASP A 77 -10.52 7.88 12.07
CA ASP A 77 -10.27 9.32 12.10
C ASP A 77 -11.17 10.09 11.12
N GLY A 78 -11.13 11.42 11.21
CA GLY A 78 -11.84 12.31 10.28
C GLY A 78 -11.29 12.31 8.84
N GLN A 79 -10.27 11.51 8.55
CA GLN A 79 -9.62 11.39 7.24
C GLN A 79 -9.87 10.02 6.59
N ALA A 80 -10.86 9.26 7.08
CA ALA A 80 -11.23 7.94 6.57
C ALA A 80 -10.14 6.87 6.76
N LEU A 81 -9.28 7.01 7.77
CA LEU A 81 -8.22 6.06 8.12
C LEU A 81 -8.44 5.48 9.53
N CYS A 82 -8.03 4.23 9.71
CA CYS A 82 -8.03 3.61 11.03
C CYS A 82 -6.72 3.89 11.78
N ARG A 83 -6.83 4.32 13.04
CA ARG A 83 -5.73 4.69 13.95
C ARG A 83 -5.46 3.56 14.94
N TRP A 84 -4.88 2.47 14.44
CA TRP A 84 -4.50 1.26 15.19
C TRP A 84 -3.02 1.16 15.54
#